data_AF-A0A3D5PL50-F1
#
_entry.id   AF-A0A3D5PL50-F1
#
_cell.length_a   1.000
_cell.length_b   1.000
_cell.length_c   1.000
_cell.angle_alpha   90.00
_cell.angle_beta   90.00
_cell.angle_gamma   90.00
#
_symmetry.space_group_name_H-M   'P 1'
#
loop_
_entity.id
_entity.type
_entity.pdbx_description
1 polymer ?
#
loop_
_entity_poly.entity_id
_entity_poly.type
_entity_poly.pdbx_seq_one_letter_code
_entity_poly.pdbx_strand_id
1 'polypeptide(L)' 'MSKLLDLENPFFAPLWIRIAVVAVMTLWGLFELSQAAYMWSIIFLGFAAICGWRFATIDYSARDD' A
#
# COMPACT_ATOMS: atom_id res chain seq x y z
N MET A 1 -19.60 4.70 9.58
CA MET A 1 -19.29 3.57 8.67
C MET A 1 -17.81 3.28 8.81
N SER A 2 -17.45 2.15 9.40
CA SER A 2 -16.05 1.75 9.60
C SER A 2 -15.40 1.54 8.23
N LYS A 3 -14.60 2.51 7.76
CA LYS A 3 -13.78 2.34 6.56
C LYS A 3 -12.80 1.22 6.88
N LEU A 4 -12.98 0.04 6.27
CA LEU A 4 -12.09 -1.13 6.47
C LEU A 4 -10.62 -0.84 6.11
N LEU A 5 -10.38 0.25 5.38
CA LEU A 5 -9.08 0.73 4.96
C LEU A 5 -9.05 2.25 5.13
N ASP A 6 -8.70 2.72 6.32
CA ASP A 6 -8.62 4.13 6.67
C ASP A 6 -7.26 4.72 6.28
N LEU A 7 -7.02 4.82 4.97
CA LEU A 7 -5.78 5.35 4.39
C LEU A 7 -5.66 6.87 4.51
N GLU A 8 -6.70 7.56 4.97
CA GLU A 8 -6.71 9.01 5.23
C GLU A 8 -6.09 9.38 6.59
N ASN A 9 -5.60 8.40 7.36
CA ASN A 9 -4.95 8.64 8.63
C ASN A 9 -3.71 9.55 8.44
N PRO A 10 -3.46 10.55 9.32
CA PRO A 10 -2.28 11.42 9.25
C PRO A 10 -0.94 10.67 9.19
N PHE A 11 -0.89 9.40 9.60
CA PHE A 11 0.27 8.54 9.40
C PHE A 11 0.67 8.38 7.92
N PHE A 12 -0.28 8.39 6.99
CA PHE A 12 -0.01 8.30 5.56
C PHE A 12 0.17 9.66 4.88
N ALA A 13 0.17 10.78 5.62
CA ALA A 13 0.42 12.11 5.06
C ALA A 13 1.80 12.24 4.38
N PRO A 14 2.89 11.65 4.91
CA PRO A 14 4.20 11.72 4.24
C PRO A 14 4.25 10.79 3.02
N LEU A 15 4.66 11.33 1.87
CA LEU A 15 4.79 10.58 0.62
C LEU A 15 5.71 9.35 0.77
N TRP A 16 6.79 9.49 1.55
CA TRP A 16 7.77 8.41 1.77
C TRP A 16 7.18 7.20 2.50
N ILE A 17 6.21 7.40 3.41
CA ILE A 17 5.53 6.30 4.12
C ILE A 17 4.67 5.52 3.13
N ARG A 18 3.95 6.20 2.23
CA ARG A 18 3.15 5.54 1.18
C ARG A 18 4.02 4.68 0.28
N ILE A 19 5.14 5.24 -0.18
CA ILE A 19 6.09 4.53 -1.03
C ILE A 19 6.70 3.34 -0.27
N ALA A 20 7.06 3.51 1.00
CA ALA A 20 7.60 2.44 1.82
C ALA A 20 6.59 1.29 2.00
N VAL A 21 5.32 1.58 2.29
CA VAL A 21 4.28 0.55 2.44
C VAL A 21 4.10 -0.24 1.15
N VAL A 22 3.97 0.44 0.00
CA VAL A 22 3.82 -0.21 -1.30
C VAL A 22 5.06 -1.04 -1.63
N ALA A 23 6.25 -0.48 -1.45
CA ALA A 23 7.51 -1.16 -1.75
C ALA A 23 7.69 -2.43 -0.89
N VAL A 24 7.39 -2.37 0.41
CA VAL A 24 7.48 -3.52 1.31
C VAL A 24 6.53 -4.62 0.89
N MET A 25 5.27 -4.29 0.56
CA MET A 25 4.29 -5.29 0.10
C MET A 25 4.69 -5.90 -1.25
N THR A 26 5.20 -5.09 -2.19
CA THR A 26 5.67 -5.58 -3.50
C THR A 26 6.89 -6.50 -3.35
N LEU A 27 7.87 -6.11 -2.54
CA LEU A 27 9.06 -6.94 -2.26
C LEU A 27 8.68 -8.25 -1.58
N TRP A 28 7.76 -8.21 -0.62
CA TRP A 28 7.27 -9.44 0.03
C TRP A 28 6.55 -10.35 -0.95
N GLY A 29 5.67 -9.81 -1.79
CA GLY A 29 5.00 -10.58 -2.84
C GLY A 29 5.99 -11.26 -3.80
N LEU A 30 7.03 -10.56 -4.22
CA LEU A 30 8.11 -11.13 -5.04
C LEU A 30 8.92 -12.20 -4.29
N PHE A 31 9.15 -12.02 -2.99
CA PHE A 31 9.81 -13.01 -2.16
C PHE A 31 8.97 -14.29 -2.04
N GLU A 32 7.66 -14.18 -1.84
CA GLU A 32 6.73 -15.32 -1.79
C GLU A 32 6.66 -16.05 -3.14
N LEU A 33 6.78 -15.35 -4.28
CA LEU A 33 6.94 -15.99 -5.60
C LEU A 33 8.19 -16.87 -5.67
N SER A 34 9.29 -16.42 -5.07
CA SER A 34 10.54 -17.19 -5.05
C SER A 34 10.42 -18.47 -4.21
N GLN A 35 9.51 -18.50 -3.23
CA GLN A 35 9.23 -19.65 -2.36
C GLN A 35 8.09 -20.55 -2.88
N ALA A 36 7.63 -20.33 -4.12
CA ALA A 36 6.48 -21.02 -4.74
C ALA A 36 5.15 -20.86 -3.97
N ALA A 37 5.05 -19.86 -3.09
CA ALA A 37 3.84 -19.50 -2.36
C ALA A 37 2.94 -18.59 -3.20
N TYR A 38 2.51 -19.07 -4.37
CA TYR A 38 1.79 -18.27 -5.36
C TYR A 38 0.52 -17.60 -4.82
N MET A 39 -0.25 -18.31 -3.99
CA MET A 39 -1.47 -17.76 -3.38
C MET A 39 -1.16 -16.53 -2.54
N TRP A 40 -0.16 -16.59 -1.66
CA TRP A 40 0.24 -15.48 -0.80
C TRP A 40 0.84 -14.32 -1.60
N SER A 41 1.70 -14.63 -2.58
CA SER A 41 2.23 -13.63 -3.50
C SER A 41 1.12 -12.80 -4.16
N ILE A 42 0.12 -13.46 -4.75
CA ILE A 42 -0.96 -12.77 -5.48
C ILE A 42 -1.74 -11.86 -4.53
N ILE A 43 -1.98 -12.29 -3.29
CA ILE A 43 -2.65 -11.49 -2.27
C ILE A 43 -1.80 -10.25 -1.95
N PHE A 44 -0.51 -10.41 -1.64
CA PHE A 44 0.38 -9.28 -1.29
C PHE A 44 0.57 -8.31 -2.45
N LEU A 45 0.79 -8.80 -3.67
CA LEU A 45 0.90 -7.96 -4.86
C LEU A 45 -0.42 -7.26 -5.18
N GLY A 46 -1.57 -7.95 -4.99
CA GLY A 46 -2.89 -7.35 -5.13
C GLY A 46 -3.11 -6.22 -4.13
N PHE A 47 -2.77 -6.42 -2.87
CA PHE A 47 -2.83 -5.37 -1.85
C PHE A 47 -1.87 -4.22 -2.17
N ALA A 48 -0.64 -4.50 -2.60
CA ALA A 48 0.32 -3.46 -2.99
C ALA A 48 -0.23 -2.58 -4.12
N ALA A 49 -0.88 -3.19 -5.13
CA ALA A 49 -1.50 -2.47 -6.22
C ALA A 49 -2.70 -1.61 -5.77
N ILE A 50 -3.58 -2.15 -4.92
CA ILE A 50 -4.72 -1.40 -4.36
C ILE A 50 -4.23 -0.23 -3.50
N CYS A 51 -3.28 -0.47 -2.59
CA CYS A 51 -2.69 0.56 -1.75
C CYS A 51 -2.00 1.64 -2.59
N GLY A 52 -1.19 1.24 -3.59
CA GLY A 52 -0.54 2.18 -4.51
C GLY A 52 -1.53 3.03 -5.28
N TRP A 53 -2.59 2.42 -5.82
CA TRP A 53 -3.65 3.15 -6.51
C TRP A 53 -4.38 4.13 -5.57
N ARG A 54 -4.76 3.69 -4.37
CA ARG A 54 -5.44 4.55 -3.39
C ARG A 54 -4.56 5.70 -2.94
N PHE A 55 -3.29 5.46 -2.66
CA PHE A 55 -2.31 6.50 -2.30
C PHE A 55 -2.05 7.51 -3.42
N ALA A 56 -2.20 7.11 -4.68
CA ALA A 56 -2.10 8.00 -5.84
C ALA A 56 -3.40 8.80 -6.09
N THR A 57 -4.57 8.23 -5.77
CA THR A 57 -5.86 8.91 -5.99
C THR A 57 -6.28 9.86 -4.87
N ILE A 58 -5.83 9.61 -3.63
CA ILE A 58 -6.15 10.49 -2.50
C ILE A 58 -5.20 11.68 -2.56
N ASP A 59 -5.76 12.87 -2.55
CA ASP A 59 -4.99 14.11 -2.51
C ASP A 59 -4.70 14.46 -1.05
N TYR A 60 -3.43 14.35 -0.66
CA TYR A 60 -2.98 14.67 0.70
C TYR A 60 -2.26 16.01 0.75
N SER A 61 -2.30 16.80 -0.33
CA SER A 61 -1.67 18.12 -0.40
C SER A 61 -2.35 19.17 0.47
N ALA A 62 -3.62 18.96 0.88
CA ALA A 62 -4.43 19.90 1.65
C ALA A 62 -4.11 19.97 3.16
N ARG A 63 -2.89 19.61 3.59
CA ARG A 63 -2.50 19.61 5.01
C ARG A 63 -1.08 20.16 5.23
N ASP A 64 -0.61 20.95 4.27
CA ASP A 64 0.64 21.73 4.39
C ASP A 64 0.36 23.25 4.57
N ASP A 65 -0.91 23.62 4.81
CA ASP A 65 -1.41 24.96 5.15
C ASP A 65 -1.85 25.09 6.63
#